data_AF-A0A9E3RDS7-F1
#
_entry.id   AF-A0A9E3RDS7-F1
#
_cell.length_a   1.000
_cell.length_b   1.000
_cell.length_c   1.000
_cell.angle_alpha   90.00
_cell.angle_beta   90.00
_cell.angle_gamma   90.00
#
_symmetry.space_group_name_H-M   'P 1'
#
loop_
_entity.id
_entity.type
_entity.pdbx_description
1 polymer ?
#
loop_
_entity_poly.entity_id
_entity_poly.type
_entity_poly.pdbx_seq_one_letter_code
_entity_poly.pdbx_strand_id
1 'polypeptide(L)'
;MLRLALLPLVLLALPGAAAARLEFSYGAPDRAPKGEALKVDGALSGDVQLLERVVLRYRAPGEEWSEVRMELQYGDLYRGVVPASRMVPPAIELYVEAVLQGGERLPALGTSKKPLRIGVGAEGEGEPEAKGPGKKGKKKKGKKGEVEPEPEPREPEVKAFDDPPVEEPAKKDPEPAKGETKVARVEPRVEPRAEPARTEPARSEPARTEPPRRRSELEEELAIYAAEDTSGVVMRISESSKKSLPLTTL
;
A
#
# COMPACT_ATOMS: atom_id res chain seq x y z
N MET A 1 28.41 -20.41 -54.82
CA MET A 1 28.77 -19.19 -54.08
C MET A 1 27.53 -18.70 -53.33
N LEU A 2 27.39 -19.08 -52.06
CA LEU A 2 26.23 -18.72 -51.22
C LEU A 2 26.57 -17.41 -50.48
N ARG A 3 25.89 -16.31 -50.81
CA ARG A 3 26.04 -15.04 -50.09
C ARG A 3 25.14 -15.09 -48.85
N LEU A 4 25.76 -15.31 -47.70
CA LEU A 4 25.14 -15.22 -46.38
C LEU A 4 24.81 -13.73 -46.12
N ALA A 5 23.54 -13.36 -46.23
CA ALA A 5 23.07 -12.01 -45.94
C ALA A 5 23.03 -11.80 -44.42
N LEU A 6 23.98 -11.02 -43.91
CA LEU A 6 24.05 -10.60 -42.51
C LEU A 6 22.92 -9.61 -42.23
N LEU A 7 21.85 -10.05 -41.57
CA LEU A 7 20.72 -9.21 -41.17
C LEU A 7 21.13 -8.39 -39.93
N PRO A 8 21.13 -7.05 -39.95
CA PRO A 8 21.43 -6.26 -38.77
C PRO A 8 20.26 -6.39 -37.77
N LEU A 9 20.50 -7.11 -36.67
CA LEU A 9 19.61 -7.17 -35.52
C LEU A 9 19.65 -5.80 -34.81
N VAL A 10 18.73 -4.91 -35.17
CA VAL A 10 18.53 -3.64 -34.47
C VAL A 10 17.86 -3.94 -33.13
N LEU A 11 18.66 -3.98 -32.06
CA LEU A 11 18.17 -3.96 -30.68
C LEU A 11 17.53 -2.59 -30.42
N LEU A 12 16.22 -2.51 -30.63
CA LEU A 12 15.40 -1.42 -30.10
C LEU A 12 15.47 -1.49 -28.57
N ALA A 13 16.30 -0.63 -27.98
CA ALA A 13 16.27 -0.37 -26.55
C ALA A 13 14.89 0.23 -26.23
N LEU A 14 13.96 -0.60 -25.73
CA LEU A 14 12.72 -0.10 -25.20
C LEU A 14 13.07 0.86 -24.05
N PRO A 15 12.55 2.10 -24.04
CA PRO A 15 12.67 2.96 -22.88
C PRO A 15 12.12 2.15 -21.70
N GLY A 16 12.99 1.85 -20.75
CA GLY A 16 12.60 1.12 -19.55
C GLY A 16 11.49 1.93 -18.90
N ALA A 17 10.28 1.38 -18.93
CA ALA A 17 9.18 1.93 -18.17
C ALA A 17 9.68 1.98 -16.73
N ALA A 18 9.97 3.18 -16.25
CA ALA A 18 10.30 3.40 -14.86
C ALA A 18 9.03 2.96 -14.11
N ALA A 19 9.04 1.74 -13.59
CA ALA A 19 7.90 1.17 -12.90
C ALA A 19 7.50 2.17 -11.83
N ALA A 20 6.26 2.66 -11.90
CA ALA A 20 5.75 3.61 -10.95
C ALA A 20 5.99 3.05 -9.54
N ARG A 21 6.81 3.74 -8.75
CA ARG A 21 7.17 3.29 -7.41
C ARG A 21 6.26 4.00 -6.43
N LEU A 22 5.28 3.26 -5.92
CA LEU A 22 4.42 3.71 -4.83
C LEU A 22 5.01 3.23 -3.51
N GLU A 23 5.05 4.12 -2.53
CA GLU A 23 5.56 3.85 -1.19
C GLU A 23 4.53 4.26 -0.15
N PHE A 24 4.17 3.34 0.74
CA PHE A 24 3.20 3.59 1.79
C PHE A 24 3.90 3.73 3.14
N SER A 25 3.84 4.93 3.70
CA SER A 25 4.37 5.27 5.00
C SER A 25 3.39 4.83 6.09
N TYR A 26 3.68 3.71 6.74
CA TYR A 26 2.82 3.07 7.73
C TYR A 26 3.03 3.68 9.13
N GLY A 27 1.94 4.15 9.75
CA GLY A 27 1.96 4.78 11.08
C GLY A 27 1.43 3.92 12.23
N ALA A 28 0.97 2.69 11.96
CA ALA A 28 0.29 1.89 12.97
C ALA A 28 1.24 1.11 13.90
N PRO A 29 0.78 0.71 15.10
CA PRO A 29 1.66 0.19 16.14
C PRO A 29 2.20 -1.22 15.83
N ASP A 30 3.35 -1.55 16.42
CA ASP A 30 3.97 -2.89 16.33
C ASP A 30 3.15 -3.98 17.06
N ARG A 31 2.26 -3.57 17.97
CA ARG A 31 1.36 -4.45 18.71
C ARG A 31 -0.06 -3.93 18.72
N ALA A 32 -1.00 -4.85 18.74
CA ALA A 32 -2.42 -4.57 18.82
C ALA A 32 -3.09 -5.45 19.90
N PRO A 33 -4.06 -4.89 20.65
CA PRO A 33 -4.81 -5.67 21.63
C PRO A 33 -5.66 -6.75 20.96
N LYS A 34 -5.83 -7.87 21.65
CA LYS A 34 -6.65 -9.00 21.19
C LYS A 34 -8.12 -8.60 21.19
N GLY A 35 -8.83 -8.87 20.09
CA GLY A 35 -10.28 -8.68 20.01
C GLY A 35 -10.72 -7.23 19.82
N GLU A 36 -9.80 -6.30 19.57
CA GLU A 36 -10.12 -4.94 19.14
C GLU A 36 -9.82 -4.77 17.66
N ALA A 37 -10.55 -3.88 16.98
CA ALA A 37 -10.29 -3.62 15.56
C ALA A 37 -8.98 -2.84 15.40
N LEU A 38 -8.06 -3.34 14.57
CA LEU A 38 -6.81 -2.66 14.28
C LEU A 38 -7.05 -1.60 13.19
N LYS A 39 -6.82 -0.34 13.55
CA LYS A 39 -6.81 0.78 12.61
C LYS A 39 -5.44 0.86 11.96
N VAL A 40 -5.42 0.82 10.64
CA VAL A 40 -4.21 0.97 9.82
C VAL A 40 -4.30 2.29 9.09
N ASP A 41 -3.49 3.25 9.50
CA ASP A 41 -3.31 4.52 8.82
C ASP A 41 -1.92 4.64 8.20
N GLY A 42 -1.85 5.39 7.11
CA GLY A 42 -0.59 5.71 6.47
C GLY A 42 -0.75 6.62 5.26
N ALA A 43 0.35 7.24 4.88
CA ALA A 43 0.43 8.16 3.75
C ALA A 43 1.01 7.44 2.52
N LEU A 44 0.38 7.62 1.35
CA LEU A 44 0.84 7.03 0.10
C LEU A 44 1.60 8.07 -0.73
N SER A 45 2.90 7.85 -0.91
CA SER A 45 3.78 8.70 -1.72
C SER A 45 4.10 8.04 -3.07
N GLY A 46 4.31 8.86 -4.11
CA GLY A 46 4.66 8.42 -5.46
C GLY A 46 3.70 8.95 -6.52
N ASP A 47 3.69 8.31 -7.70
CA ASP A 47 2.78 8.70 -8.79
C ASP A 47 1.36 8.17 -8.54
N VAL A 48 0.57 8.98 -7.84
CA VAL A 48 -0.82 8.66 -7.48
C VAL A 48 -1.83 9.00 -8.58
N GLN A 49 -1.41 9.57 -9.73
CA GLN A 49 -2.34 9.99 -10.79
C GLN A 49 -3.11 8.81 -11.38
N LEU A 50 -2.45 7.65 -11.46
CA LEU A 50 -3.03 6.42 -11.97
C LEU A 50 -3.66 5.56 -10.87
N LEU A 51 -3.76 6.03 -9.63
CA LEU A 51 -4.29 5.23 -8.54
C LEU A 51 -5.82 5.12 -8.62
N GLU A 52 -6.35 3.90 -8.60
CA GLU A 52 -7.78 3.62 -8.53
C GLU A 52 -8.24 3.41 -7.08
N ARG A 53 -7.51 2.58 -6.32
CA ARG A 53 -7.80 2.31 -4.90
C ARG A 53 -6.60 1.72 -4.17
N VAL A 54 -6.60 1.86 -2.85
CA VAL A 54 -5.62 1.21 -1.96
C VAL A 54 -6.29 0.06 -1.24
N VAL A 55 -5.60 -1.07 -1.18
CA VAL A 55 -6.10 -2.34 -0.67
C VAL A 55 -5.18 -2.85 0.42
N LEU A 56 -5.74 -3.05 1.61
CA LEU A 56 -5.09 -3.71 2.73
C LEU A 56 -5.37 -5.22 2.65
N ARG A 57 -4.30 -6.01 2.52
CA ARG A 57 -4.36 -7.47 2.60
C ARG A 57 -3.88 -7.90 3.97
N TYR A 58 -4.66 -8.72 4.67
CA TYR A 58 -4.30 -9.23 5.98
C TYR A 58 -4.70 -10.69 6.12
N ARG A 59 -4.03 -11.42 7.03
CA ARG A 59 -4.41 -12.77 7.42
C ARG A 59 -4.01 -13.05 8.87
N ALA A 60 -4.83 -13.84 9.55
CA ALA A 60 -4.43 -14.46 10.80
C ALA A 60 -3.47 -15.65 10.51
N PRO A 61 -2.72 -16.13 11.51
CA PRO A 61 -1.83 -17.27 11.36
C PRO A 61 -2.59 -18.52 10.88
N GLY A 62 -2.21 -19.04 9.70
CA GLY A 62 -2.82 -20.22 9.11
C GLY A 62 -4.11 -19.96 8.31
N GLU A 63 -4.57 -18.71 8.22
CA GLU A 63 -5.73 -18.34 7.39
C GLU A 63 -5.34 -17.84 6.00
N GLU A 64 -6.32 -17.79 5.10
CA GLU A 64 -6.17 -17.19 3.78
C GLU A 64 -6.15 -15.65 3.84
N TRP A 65 -5.61 -15.04 2.79
CA TRP A 65 -5.55 -13.58 2.67
C TRP A 65 -6.93 -12.97 2.48
N SER A 66 -7.34 -12.17 3.45
CA SER A 66 -8.54 -11.32 3.36
C SER A 66 -8.17 -9.96 2.76
N GLU A 67 -9.14 -9.33 2.10
CA GLU A 67 -9.01 -8.02 1.47
C GLU A 67 -9.91 -6.99 2.16
N VAL A 68 -9.36 -5.83 2.51
CA VAL A 68 -10.11 -4.65 2.96
C VAL A 68 -9.70 -3.46 2.11
N ARG A 69 -10.69 -2.77 1.55
CA ARG A 69 -10.47 -1.50 0.84
C ARG A 69 -10.14 -0.41 1.87
N MET A 70 -9.06 0.33 1.64
CA MET A 70 -8.74 1.49 2.46
C MET A 70 -9.48 2.73 1.93
N GLU A 71 -9.93 3.58 2.84
CA GLU A 71 -10.62 4.83 2.56
C GLU A 71 -9.65 6.00 2.58
N LEU A 72 -9.73 6.86 1.58
CA LEU A 72 -8.99 8.11 1.57
C LEU A 72 -9.58 9.06 2.62
N GLN A 73 -8.78 9.51 3.57
CA GLN A 73 -9.20 10.44 4.61
C GLN A 73 -8.97 11.88 4.16
N TYR A 74 -7.72 12.23 3.84
CA TYR A 74 -7.32 13.58 3.42
C TYR A 74 -6.01 13.53 2.64
N GLY A 75 -5.90 14.24 1.52
CA GLY A 75 -4.68 14.32 0.73
C GLY A 75 -4.23 12.95 0.21
N ASP A 76 -3.16 12.42 0.79
CA ASP A 76 -2.55 11.12 0.53
C ASP A 76 -2.69 10.14 1.71
N LEU A 77 -3.45 10.50 2.75
CA LEU A 77 -3.67 9.69 3.93
C LEU A 77 -4.81 8.69 3.70
N TYR A 78 -4.49 7.40 3.81
CA TYR A 78 -5.45 6.31 3.71
C TYR A 78 -5.63 5.64 5.07
N ARG A 79 -6.87 5.17 5.31
CA ARG A 79 -7.24 4.43 6.52
C ARG A 79 -7.95 3.13 6.16
N GLY A 80 -7.48 2.02 6.69
CA GLY A 80 -8.12 0.72 6.67
C GLY A 80 -8.43 0.26 8.09
N VAL A 81 -9.41 -0.63 8.24
CA VAL A 81 -9.76 -1.23 9.53
C VAL A 81 -9.77 -2.75 9.38
N VAL A 82 -8.92 -3.41 10.15
CA VAL A 82 -8.94 -4.87 10.29
C VAL A 82 -9.93 -5.23 11.41
N PRO A 83 -10.91 -6.11 11.15
CA PRO A 83 -11.93 -6.43 12.13
C PRO A 83 -11.36 -7.19 13.32
N ALA A 84 -11.92 -6.91 14.50
CA ALA A 84 -11.58 -7.56 15.78
C ALA A 84 -11.59 -9.10 15.71
N SER A 85 -12.52 -9.69 14.94
CA SER A 85 -12.66 -11.14 14.77
C SER A 85 -11.42 -11.82 14.16
N ARG A 86 -10.55 -11.04 13.50
CA ARG A 86 -9.33 -11.53 12.82
C ARG A 86 -8.06 -11.24 13.62
N MET A 87 -8.17 -10.55 14.75
CA MET A 87 -7.06 -10.23 15.64
C MET A 87 -6.79 -11.41 16.57
N VAL A 88 -6.12 -12.44 16.03
CA VAL A 88 -5.80 -13.69 16.73
C VAL A 88 -4.31 -13.74 17.08
N PRO A 89 -3.92 -14.05 18.34
CA PRO A 89 -2.53 -14.28 18.72
C PRO A 89 -1.88 -15.42 17.92
N PRO A 90 -0.55 -15.43 17.70
CA PRO A 90 0.44 -14.49 18.28
C PRO A 90 0.66 -13.19 17.50
N ALA A 91 0.35 -13.17 16.20
CA ALA A 91 0.57 -12.01 15.34
C ALA A 91 -0.35 -12.07 14.12
N ILE A 92 -0.72 -10.91 13.59
CA ILE A 92 -1.39 -10.78 12.31
C ILE A 92 -0.37 -10.38 11.23
N GLU A 93 -0.52 -10.92 10.03
CA GLU A 93 0.31 -10.56 8.89
C GLU A 93 -0.49 -9.64 7.95
N LEU A 94 0.13 -8.56 7.49
CA LEU A 94 -0.49 -7.65 6.53
C LEU A 94 0.49 -7.09 5.49
N TYR A 95 -0.05 -6.67 4.36
CA TYR A 95 0.65 -5.86 3.36
C TYR A 95 -0.36 -4.97 2.64
N VAL A 96 0.12 -3.91 2.01
CA VAL A 96 -0.73 -2.95 1.29
C VAL A 96 -0.39 -2.99 -0.19
N GLU A 97 -1.41 -3.09 -1.03
CA GLU A 97 -1.34 -2.98 -2.48
C GLU A 97 -2.04 -1.70 -2.94
N ALA A 98 -1.42 -1.03 -3.90
CA ALA A 98 -2.07 0.01 -4.69
C ALA A 98 -2.59 -0.60 -5.99
N VAL A 99 -3.86 -0.37 -6.29
CA VAL A 99 -4.49 -0.80 -7.55
C VAL A 99 -4.56 0.41 -8.47
N LEU A 100 -3.97 0.31 -9.65
CA LEU A 100 -3.96 1.37 -10.66
C LEU A 100 -5.19 1.29 -11.57
N GLN A 101 -5.46 2.38 -12.28
CA GLN A 101 -6.43 2.46 -13.38
C GLN A 101 -6.01 1.49 -14.48
N GLY A 102 -6.68 0.34 -14.55
CA GLY A 102 -6.27 -0.79 -15.40
C GLY A 102 -6.16 -2.11 -14.64
N GLY A 103 -6.30 -2.09 -13.31
CA GLY A 103 -6.29 -3.29 -12.47
C GLY A 103 -4.91 -3.82 -12.13
N GLU A 104 -3.84 -3.17 -12.60
CA GLU A 104 -2.47 -3.48 -12.18
C GLU A 104 -2.31 -3.24 -10.67
N ARG A 105 -1.57 -4.13 -10.02
CA ARG A 105 -1.35 -4.09 -8.58
C ARG A 105 0.12 -3.88 -8.26
N LEU A 106 0.40 -2.82 -7.53
CA LEU A 106 1.75 -2.48 -7.09
C LEU A 106 1.86 -2.62 -5.57
N PRO A 107 2.91 -3.27 -5.05
CA PRO A 107 3.13 -3.37 -3.61
C PRO A 107 3.51 -1.99 -3.05
N ALA A 108 2.75 -1.50 -2.09
CA ALA A 108 2.97 -0.20 -1.46
C ALA A 108 3.59 -0.33 -0.05
N LEU A 109 3.19 -1.37 0.71
CA LEU A 109 3.80 -1.74 1.99
C LEU A 109 3.98 -3.26 2.07
N GLY A 110 5.22 -3.73 2.09
CA GLY A 110 5.51 -5.16 2.14
C GLY A 110 5.02 -5.92 0.90
N THR A 111 5.03 -7.25 0.96
CA THR A 111 4.53 -8.12 -0.12
C THR A 111 3.93 -9.40 0.48
N SER A 112 3.20 -10.18 -0.32
CA SER A 112 2.72 -11.51 0.10
C SER A 112 3.83 -12.46 0.58
N LYS A 113 5.07 -12.28 0.08
CA LYS A 113 6.26 -13.06 0.47
C LYS A 113 6.97 -12.51 1.71
N LYS A 114 6.83 -11.20 1.96
CA LYS A 114 7.43 -10.49 3.10
C LYS A 114 6.37 -9.55 3.69
N PRO A 115 5.36 -10.11 4.37
CA PRO A 115 4.33 -9.30 4.98
C PRO A 115 4.87 -8.63 6.26
N LEU A 116 4.27 -7.52 6.63
CA LEU A 116 4.46 -6.89 7.93
C LEU A 116 3.77 -7.75 8.99
N ARG A 117 4.43 -7.96 10.13
CA ARG A 117 3.89 -8.76 11.25
C ARG A 117 3.64 -7.85 12.44
N ILE A 118 2.42 -7.88 12.95
CA ILE A 118 2.00 -7.09 14.12
C ILE A 118 1.64 -8.07 15.23
N GLY A 119 2.26 -7.93 16.39
CA GLY A 119 1.97 -8.79 17.54
C GLY A 119 0.56 -8.56 18.06
N VAL A 120 -0.20 -9.64 18.29
CA VAL A 120 -1.55 -9.55 18.84
C VAL A 120 -1.55 -10.15 20.25
N GLY A 121 -1.81 -9.32 21.27
CA GLY A 121 -1.76 -9.74 22.67
C GLY A 121 -2.03 -8.57 23.63
N ALA A 122 -2.19 -8.89 24.92
CA ALA A 122 -2.36 -7.86 25.95
C ALA A 122 -1.08 -7.01 26.05
N GLU A 123 -1.23 -5.68 26.09
CA GLU A 123 -0.17 -4.78 26.54
C GLU A 123 0.23 -5.19 27.96
N GLY A 124 1.29 -5.99 28.10
CA GLY A 124 1.87 -6.35 29.40
C GLY A 124 2.11 -7.84 29.64
N GLU A 125 1.50 -8.76 28.89
CA GLU A 125 1.79 -10.20 29.03
C GLU A 125 2.63 -10.70 27.86
N GLY A 126 3.95 -10.67 28.06
CA GLY A 126 4.93 -11.16 27.11
C GLY A 126 5.69 -10.01 26.49
N GLU A 127 6.73 -9.58 27.19
CA GLU A 127 7.94 -9.16 26.51
C GLU A 127 8.27 -10.28 25.50
N PRO A 128 8.29 -10.02 24.19
CA PRO A 128 8.67 -11.01 23.22
C PRO A 128 10.10 -11.34 23.60
N GLU A 129 10.32 -12.51 24.19
CA GLU A 129 11.62 -13.16 24.11
C GLU A 129 11.93 -13.14 22.61
N ALA A 130 12.74 -12.17 22.21
CA ALA A 130 13.33 -12.06 20.92
C ALA A 130 14.35 -13.20 20.80
N LYS A 131 13.86 -14.45 20.82
CA LYS A 131 14.52 -15.61 20.22
C LYS A 131 14.40 -15.48 18.70
N GLY A 132 14.77 -14.32 18.17
CA GLY A 132 15.42 -14.32 16.88
C GLY A 132 16.70 -15.14 17.07
N PRO A 133 16.95 -16.19 16.28
CA PRO A 133 18.25 -16.82 16.29
C PRO A 133 19.25 -15.73 15.94
N GLY A 134 20.00 -15.27 16.94
CA GLY A 134 21.14 -14.43 16.71
C GLY A 134 21.95 -15.09 15.62
N LYS A 135 21.92 -14.51 14.41
CA LYS A 135 23.02 -14.61 13.47
C LYS A 135 24.21 -14.04 14.23
N LYS A 136 24.82 -14.87 15.06
CA LYS A 136 26.17 -14.65 15.56
C LYS A 136 26.95 -14.34 14.31
N GLY A 137 27.33 -13.07 14.18
CA GLY A 137 28.23 -12.62 13.15
C GLY A 137 29.46 -13.52 13.24
N LYS A 138 29.53 -14.49 12.33
CA LYS A 138 30.79 -15.07 11.92
C LYS A 138 31.50 -13.91 11.24
N LYS A 139 32.26 -13.14 12.03
CA LYS A 139 33.37 -12.30 11.55
C LYS A 139 34.22 -13.21 10.68
N LYS A 140 33.94 -13.25 9.37
CA LYS A 140 34.80 -13.91 8.39
C LYS A 140 35.96 -12.95 8.18
N LYS A 141 36.93 -13.05 9.10
CA LYS A 141 38.27 -12.49 8.99
C LYS A 141 38.86 -12.97 7.66
N GLY A 142 39.53 -12.05 6.97
CA GLY A 142 39.78 -12.09 5.53
C GLY A 142 40.35 -13.38 4.98
N LYS A 143 39.97 -13.68 3.75
CA LYS A 143 40.81 -14.42 2.82
C LYS A 143 40.92 -13.59 1.54
N LYS A 144 41.99 -12.81 1.51
CA LYS A 144 42.62 -12.27 0.31
C LYS A 144 43.10 -13.49 -0.48
N GLY A 145 42.72 -13.60 -1.75
CA GLY A 145 43.09 -14.68 -2.64
C GLY A 145 41.98 -14.78 -3.70
N GLU A 146 42.11 -14.14 -4.84
CA GLU A 146 42.96 -14.50 -5.99
C GLU A 146 41.99 -14.85 -7.12
N VAL A 147 42.28 -14.22 -8.25
CA VAL A 147 41.56 -14.19 -9.53
C VAL A 147 41.37 -15.60 -10.09
N GLU A 148 40.14 -16.00 -10.48
CA GLU A 148 39.84 -16.95 -11.57
C GLU A 148 38.32 -17.22 -11.70
N PRO A 149 37.81 -17.69 -12.86
CA PRO A 149 37.57 -16.95 -14.09
C PRO A 149 36.07 -16.72 -14.37
N GLU A 150 35.81 -15.91 -15.39
CA GLU A 150 34.50 -15.60 -15.99
C GLU A 150 33.69 -16.88 -16.28
N PRO A 151 32.48 -17.05 -15.70
CA PRO A 151 31.62 -18.16 -16.06
C PRO A 151 31.00 -17.89 -17.43
N GLU A 152 31.35 -18.73 -18.41
CA GLU A 152 30.69 -18.76 -19.71
C GLU A 152 29.17 -18.92 -19.56
N PRO A 153 28.38 -18.19 -20.38
CA PRO A 153 26.93 -18.27 -20.36
C PRO A 153 26.49 -19.66 -20.82
N ARG A 154 26.06 -20.51 -19.88
CA ARG A 154 25.37 -21.75 -20.20
C ARG A 154 24.00 -21.42 -20.78
N GLU A 155 23.84 -21.68 -22.07
CA GLU A 155 22.55 -21.72 -22.74
C GLU A 155 21.61 -22.66 -21.98
N PRO A 156 20.38 -22.23 -21.67
CA PRO A 156 19.38 -23.12 -21.09
C PRO A 156 18.98 -24.16 -22.15
N GLU A 157 19.38 -25.41 -21.92
CA GLU A 157 18.82 -26.58 -22.59
C GLU A 157 17.30 -26.58 -22.38
N VAL A 158 16.57 -26.22 -23.43
CA VAL A 158 15.13 -26.34 -23.51
C VAL A 158 14.80 -27.83 -23.58
N LYS A 159 14.55 -28.45 -22.43
CA LYS A 159 13.88 -29.74 -22.40
C LYS A 159 12.47 -29.52 -22.93
N ALA A 160 12.23 -30.02 -24.15
CA ALA A 160 10.91 -30.21 -24.70
C ALA A 160 10.09 -31.00 -23.67
N PHE A 161 9.17 -30.31 -23.00
CA PHE A 161 8.08 -30.95 -22.31
C PHE A 161 7.13 -31.44 -23.40
N ASP A 162 7.05 -32.76 -23.57
CA ASP A 162 5.96 -33.39 -24.29
C ASP A 162 4.63 -32.88 -23.69
N ASP A 163 3.92 -32.06 -24.47
CA ASP A 163 2.55 -31.68 -24.19
C ASP A 163 1.69 -32.95 -24.06
N PRO A 164 1.03 -33.19 -22.92
CA PRO A 164 0.00 -34.22 -22.87
C PRO A 164 -1.15 -33.81 -23.81
N PRO A 165 -1.80 -34.79 -24.48
CA PRO A 165 -2.91 -34.51 -25.37
C PRO A 165 -4.02 -33.78 -24.62
N VAL A 166 -4.37 -32.60 -25.11
CA VAL A 166 -5.56 -31.84 -24.71
C VAL A 166 -6.78 -32.68 -25.06
N GLU A 167 -7.35 -33.37 -24.08
CA GLU A 167 -8.72 -33.87 -24.17
C GLU A 167 -9.66 -32.66 -24.21
N GLU A 168 -10.31 -32.46 -25.36
CA GLU A 168 -11.39 -31.51 -25.54
C GLU A 168 -12.50 -31.80 -24.51
N PRO A 169 -12.86 -30.85 -23.63
CA PRO A 169 -14.05 -31.01 -22.81
C PRO A 169 -15.27 -30.95 -23.72
N ALA A 170 -15.95 -32.10 -23.83
CA ALA A 170 -17.22 -32.25 -24.50
C ALA A 170 -18.18 -31.11 -24.11
N LYS A 171 -18.64 -30.38 -25.12
CA LYS A 171 -19.78 -29.47 -25.06
C LYS A 171 -20.97 -30.23 -24.48
N LYS A 172 -21.25 -30.01 -23.20
CA LYS A 172 -22.51 -30.39 -22.57
C LYS A 172 -23.33 -29.12 -22.48
N ASP A 173 -24.26 -28.98 -23.43
CA ASP A 173 -25.26 -27.91 -23.42
C ASP A 173 -25.95 -27.87 -22.05
N PRO A 174 -25.97 -26.72 -21.35
CA PRO A 174 -26.82 -26.56 -20.19
C PRO A 174 -28.27 -26.44 -20.66
N GLU A 175 -29.07 -27.47 -20.35
CA GLU A 175 -30.53 -27.41 -20.40
C GLU A 175 -31.03 -26.16 -19.65
N PRO A 176 -31.96 -25.37 -20.22
CA PRO A 176 -32.60 -24.29 -19.48
C PRO A 176 -33.57 -24.88 -18.46
N ALA A 177 -33.16 -24.87 -17.18
CA ALA A 177 -34.05 -25.15 -16.08
C ALA A 177 -35.17 -24.08 -16.03
N LYS A 178 -36.34 -24.45 -16.58
CA LYS A 178 -37.62 -23.79 -16.32
C LYS A 178 -37.98 -23.98 -14.84
N GLY A 179 -37.46 -23.10 -13.99
CA GLY A 179 -37.92 -22.92 -12.62
C GLY A 179 -38.94 -21.80 -12.57
N GLU A 180 -40.22 -22.14 -12.67
CA GLU A 180 -41.34 -21.26 -12.33
C GLU A 180 -41.19 -20.76 -10.90
N THR A 181 -40.63 -19.57 -10.72
CA THR A 181 -40.69 -18.87 -9.44
C THR A 181 -41.96 -18.03 -9.46
N LYS A 182 -43.00 -18.54 -8.81
CA LYS A 182 -44.21 -17.79 -8.46
C LYS A 182 -43.79 -16.44 -7.87
N VAL A 183 -44.09 -15.39 -8.62
CA VAL A 183 -44.19 -14.02 -8.13
C VAL A 183 -45.18 -13.99 -6.98
N ALA A 184 -44.68 -14.04 -5.75
CA ALA A 184 -45.38 -13.52 -4.60
C ALA A 184 -45.48 -12.01 -4.82
N ARG A 185 -46.65 -11.59 -5.32
CA ARG A 185 -47.15 -10.23 -5.38
C ARG A 185 -47.01 -9.61 -3.99
N VAL A 186 -45.90 -8.93 -3.76
CA VAL A 186 -45.70 -8.08 -2.58
C VAL A 186 -46.70 -6.94 -2.71
N GLU A 187 -47.59 -6.86 -1.73
CA GLU A 187 -48.55 -5.77 -1.61
C GLU A 187 -47.83 -4.41 -1.57
N PRO A 188 -48.40 -3.37 -2.19
CA PRO A 188 -47.85 -2.02 -2.10
C PRO A 188 -47.85 -1.59 -0.63
N ARG A 189 -46.65 -1.54 -0.03
CA ARG A 189 -46.41 -0.97 1.29
C ARG A 189 -46.81 0.50 1.22
N VAL A 190 -47.97 0.78 1.80
CA VAL A 190 -48.54 2.11 2.04
C VAL A 190 -47.45 3.04 2.55
N GLU A 191 -47.18 4.08 1.77
CA GLU A 191 -46.36 5.22 2.17
C GLU A 191 -46.95 5.82 3.46
N PRO A 192 -46.18 5.98 4.55
CA PRO A 192 -46.61 6.80 5.65
C PRO A 192 -46.67 8.25 5.17
N ARG A 193 -47.90 8.67 4.85
CA ARG A 193 -48.48 10.01 4.94
C ARG A 193 -47.48 11.05 5.46
N ALA A 194 -47.08 11.94 4.55
CA ALA A 194 -46.41 13.18 4.87
C ALA A 194 -47.17 13.91 5.98
N GLU A 195 -46.57 14.00 7.16
CA GLU A 195 -46.98 15.00 8.14
C GLU A 195 -46.57 16.38 7.60
N PRO A 196 -47.47 17.37 7.67
CA PRO A 196 -47.16 18.72 7.25
C PRO A 196 -46.05 19.30 8.11
N ALA A 197 -45.06 19.87 7.43
CA ALA A 197 -43.97 20.64 8.00
C ALA A 197 -44.49 21.64 9.04
N ARG A 198 -44.30 21.30 10.32
CA ARG A 198 -44.43 22.27 11.41
C ARG A 198 -43.20 23.16 11.31
N THR A 199 -43.40 24.35 10.76
CA THR A 199 -42.43 25.43 10.79
C THR A 199 -42.17 25.77 12.25
N GLU A 200 -41.07 25.27 12.81
CA GLU A 200 -40.62 25.75 14.11
C GLU A 200 -40.24 27.22 13.95
N PRO A 201 -40.77 28.13 14.80
CA PRO A 201 -40.32 29.51 14.79
C PRO A 201 -38.83 29.52 15.09
N ALA A 202 -38.07 30.22 14.25
CA ALA A 202 -36.66 30.50 14.46
C ALA A 202 -36.47 31.08 15.87
N ARG A 203 -36.13 30.20 16.82
CA ARG A 203 -35.68 30.58 18.15
C ARG A 203 -34.26 31.06 17.94
N SER A 204 -34.12 32.36 17.73
CA SER A 204 -32.86 33.07 17.86
C SER A 204 -32.29 32.76 19.24
N GLU A 205 -31.39 31.77 19.31
CA GLU A 205 -30.58 31.56 20.50
C GLU A 205 -29.80 32.85 20.75
N PRO A 206 -29.87 33.44 21.95
CA PRO A 206 -29.00 34.53 22.30
C PRO A 206 -27.56 34.01 22.14
N ALA A 207 -26.76 34.72 21.34
CA ALA A 207 -25.36 34.45 21.13
C ALA A 207 -24.70 34.20 22.48
N ARG A 208 -24.49 32.92 22.81
CA ARG A 208 -23.80 32.50 24.02
C ARG A 208 -22.36 32.94 23.81
N THR A 209 -22.02 34.06 24.43
CA THR A 209 -20.65 34.56 24.51
C THR A 209 -19.87 33.45 25.20
N GLU A 210 -19.17 32.62 24.43
CA GLU A 210 -18.26 31.64 25.01
C GLU A 210 -17.25 32.45 25.84
N PRO A 211 -17.09 32.13 27.13
CA PRO A 211 -16.02 32.75 27.91
C PRO A 211 -14.70 32.47 27.20
N PRO A 212 -13.78 33.45 27.10
CA PRO A 212 -12.51 33.25 26.44
C PRO A 212 -11.85 32.00 27.04
N ARG A 213 -11.73 30.95 26.21
CA ARG A 213 -11.05 29.72 26.62
C ARG A 213 -9.66 30.15 27.01
N ARG A 214 -9.31 29.93 28.29
CA ARG A 214 -7.95 30.15 28.79
C ARG A 214 -7.04 29.30 27.92
N ARG A 215 -6.30 29.93 27.02
CA ARG A 215 -5.24 29.29 26.26
C ARG A 215 -4.32 28.64 27.29
N SER A 216 -4.10 27.34 27.16
CA SER A 216 -3.13 26.62 27.97
C SER A 216 -1.77 27.28 27.78
N GLU A 217 -1.00 27.47 28.85
CA GLU A 217 0.33 28.12 28.84
C GLU A 217 1.27 27.53 27.78
N LEU A 218 1.07 26.25 27.44
CA LEU A 218 1.78 25.52 26.39
C LEU A 218 1.57 26.10 24.97
N GLU A 219 0.40 26.67 24.68
CA GLU A 219 0.08 27.29 23.39
C GLU A 219 0.71 28.69 23.27
N GLU A 220 0.98 29.35 24.40
CA GLU A 220 1.65 30.64 24.45
C GLU A 220 3.17 30.49 24.30
N GLU A 221 3.78 29.45 24.88
CA GLU A 221 5.20 29.13 24.64
C GLU A 221 5.49 28.74 23.18
N LEU A 222 4.60 27.98 22.52
CA LEU A 222 4.74 27.62 21.11
C LEU A 222 4.62 28.83 20.17
N ALA A 223 3.79 29.83 20.53
CA ALA A 223 3.63 31.05 19.73
C ALA A 223 4.88 31.95 19.77
N ILE A 224 5.61 31.97 20.90
CA ILE A 224 6.86 32.72 21.03
C ILE A 224 7.95 32.07 20.16
N TYR A 225 8.07 30.74 20.17
CA TYR A 225 9.04 30.03 19.34
C TYR A 225 8.75 30.12 17.84
N ALA A 226 7.47 30.17 17.43
CA ALA A 226 7.08 30.30 16.03
C ALA A 226 7.42 31.67 15.42
N ALA A 227 7.53 32.73 16.23
CA ALA A 227 7.82 34.07 15.73
C ALA A 227 9.31 34.28 15.42
N GLU A 228 10.22 33.55 16.07
CA GLU A 228 11.67 33.80 15.94
C GLU A 228 12.38 33.03 14.80
N ASP A 229 11.75 32.00 14.20
CA ASP A 229 12.46 31.12 13.25
C ASP A 229 12.32 31.51 11.75
N THR A 230 11.54 32.55 11.43
CA THR A 230 11.34 32.95 10.01
C THR A 230 12.34 33.99 9.50
N SER A 231 13.11 34.65 10.37
CA SER A 231 14.05 35.71 9.94
C SER A 231 15.40 35.20 9.40
N GLY A 232 15.70 33.89 9.51
CA GLY A 232 17.05 33.36 9.21
C GLY A 232 17.27 32.76 7.80
N VAL A 233 16.23 32.41 7.05
CA VAL A 233 16.37 31.48 5.90
C VAL A 233 16.53 32.16 4.53
N VAL A 234 16.42 33.49 4.43
CA VAL A 234 16.37 34.18 3.12
C VAL A 234 17.75 34.47 2.49
N MET A 235 18.89 34.24 3.17
CA MET A 235 20.21 34.59 2.60
C MET A 235 21.13 33.39 2.40
N ARG A 236 20.89 32.54 1.39
CA ARG A 236 21.97 31.68 0.85
C ARG A 236 21.83 31.04 -0.54
N ILE A 237 20.84 31.41 -1.37
CA ILE A 237 20.70 30.81 -2.73
C ILE A 237 21.05 31.84 -3.81
N SER A 238 22.33 32.18 -3.96
CA SER A 238 22.80 32.89 -5.16
C SER A 238 24.32 32.78 -5.38
N GLU A 239 24.91 31.59 -5.58
CA GLU A 239 26.33 31.56 -6.03
C GLU A 239 26.89 30.32 -6.76
N SER A 240 26.11 29.35 -7.24
CA SER A 240 26.70 28.10 -7.79
C SER A 240 26.42 27.80 -9.26
N SER A 241 26.32 28.82 -10.13
CA SER A 241 26.13 28.62 -11.58
C SER A 241 27.12 29.41 -12.45
N LYS A 242 28.43 29.21 -12.22
CA LYS A 242 29.49 29.54 -13.21
C LYS A 242 30.65 28.55 -13.13
N LYS A 243 30.59 27.48 -13.93
CA LYS A 243 31.69 26.60 -14.38
C LYS A 243 31.06 25.56 -15.30
N SER A 244 31.48 25.26 -16.51
CA SER A 244 32.53 25.74 -17.41
C SER A 244 32.30 24.91 -18.68
N LEU A 245 32.08 25.53 -19.84
CA LEU A 245 32.03 24.81 -21.12
C LEU A 245 33.47 24.50 -21.57
N PRO A 246 33.80 23.28 -21.99
CA PRO A 246 35.09 23.00 -22.62
C PRO A 246 35.10 23.51 -24.07
N LEU A 247 36.04 24.40 -24.38
CA LEU A 247 36.38 24.78 -25.76
C LEU A 247 36.88 23.56 -26.53
N THR A 248 36.28 23.30 -27.68
CA THR A 248 36.76 22.39 -28.70
C THR A 248 37.71 23.16 -29.63
N THR A 249 38.97 22.77 -29.67
CA THR A 249 39.95 23.29 -30.64
C THR A 249 39.94 22.39 -31.89
N LEU A 250 39.87 23.03 -33.06
CA LEU A 250 40.11 22.46 -34.39
C LEU A 250 41.59 22.17 -34.61
#